data_AF-A0A9J7BWI8-F1
#
_entry.id   AF-A0A9J7BWI8-F1
#
_cell.length_a   1.000
_cell.length_b   1.000
_cell.length_c   1.000
_cell.angle_alpha   90.00
_cell.angle_beta   90.00
_cell.angle_gamma   90.00
#
_symmetry.space_group_name_H-M   'P 1'
#
loop_
_entity.id
_entity.type
_entity.pdbx_description
1 polymer ?
#
loop_
_entity_poly.entity_id
_entity_poly.type
_entity_poly.pdbx_seq_one_letter_code
_entity_poly.pdbx_strand_id
1 'polypeptide(L)'
;MSGVAYPNTQAMFYEQYEAVRRDEVVGILLALFLGTFGAHHFYLRRTGLGILYLVFFWSGIPAILGFIECFFMPARVREFNAIQAAAIAATLGMNVPAGWGWPVGAAGNVYVAPAVPVPAAAAAAPLGGSTLPLPGTLLTCRHCQATNVATARFCSSCGSVL
;
A
#
# COMPACT_ATOMS: atom_id res chain seq x y z
N MET A 1 13.69 -4.57 -15.07
CA MET A 1 14.04 -3.75 -13.90
C MET A 1 14.67 -2.47 -14.39
N SER A 2 13.90 -1.39 -14.53
CA SER A 2 14.47 -0.08 -14.83
C SER A 2 15.19 0.42 -13.58
N GLY A 3 16.50 0.17 -13.51
CA GLY A 3 17.41 0.76 -12.52
C GLY A 3 17.65 2.25 -12.77
N VAL A 4 16.67 2.96 -13.32
CA VAL A 4 16.73 4.39 -13.57
C VAL A 4 16.13 5.08 -12.36
N ALA A 5 16.97 5.68 -11.53
CA ALA A 5 16.52 6.56 -10.46
C ALA A 5 15.72 7.71 -11.09
N TYR A 6 14.40 7.69 -10.96
CA TYR A 6 13.58 8.83 -11.34
C TYR A 6 14.02 10.00 -10.43
N PRO A 7 14.36 11.17 -10.99
CA PRO A 7 14.88 12.30 -10.21
C PRO A 7 13.89 12.82 -9.16
N ASN A 8 12.61 12.44 -9.25
CA ASN A 8 11.52 12.82 -8.36
C ASN A 8 10.54 11.66 -8.08
N THR A 9 10.99 10.60 -7.40
CA THR A 9 10.12 9.50 -6.89
C THR A 9 8.84 10.00 -6.21
N GLN A 10 8.94 11.13 -5.50
CA GLN A 10 7.82 11.82 -4.85
C GLN A 10 6.74 12.27 -5.85
N ALA A 11 7.11 12.80 -7.02
CA ALA A 11 6.13 13.25 -8.01
C ALA A 11 5.35 12.08 -8.62
N MET A 12 6.04 10.97 -8.90
CA MET A 12 5.39 9.74 -9.38
C MET A 12 4.40 9.18 -8.35
N PHE A 13 4.74 9.25 -7.06
CA PHE A 13 3.83 8.88 -5.99
C PHE A 13 2.56 9.72 -6.00
N TYR A 14 2.68 11.05 -6.08
CA TYR A 14 1.50 11.93 -6.08
C TYR A 14 0.61 11.69 -7.30
N GLU A 15 1.18 11.59 -8.49
CA GLU A 15 0.43 11.27 -9.72
C GLU A 15 -0.34 9.94 -9.59
N GLN A 16 0.32 8.88 -9.10
CA GLN A 16 -0.31 7.58 -8.93
C GLN A 16 -1.35 7.58 -7.80
N TYR A 17 -1.08 8.27 -6.71
CA TYR A 17 -1.99 8.34 -5.56
C TYR A 17 -3.26 9.11 -5.91
N GLU A 18 -3.15 10.25 -6.60
CA GLU A 18 -4.27 11.05 -7.09
C GLU A 18 -5.22 10.25 -8.00
N ALA A 19 -4.67 9.36 -8.83
CA ALA A 19 -5.48 8.52 -9.71
C ALA A 19 -6.24 7.40 -8.98
N VAL A 20 -5.74 6.96 -7.83
CA VAL A 20 -6.26 5.78 -7.12
C VAL A 20 -7.11 6.16 -5.90
N ARG A 21 -6.80 7.29 -5.25
CA ARG A 21 -7.49 7.78 -4.05
C ARG A 21 -8.99 7.89 -4.26
N ARG A 22 -9.72 7.68 -3.17
CA ARG A 22 -11.18 7.72 -3.13
C ARG A 22 -11.66 8.79 -2.16
N ASP A 23 -12.71 9.50 -2.53
CA ASP A 23 -13.30 10.54 -1.70
C ASP A 23 -14.25 9.94 -0.67
N GLU A 24 -14.08 10.35 0.59
CA GLU A 24 -14.94 9.93 1.70
C GLU A 24 -16.40 10.33 1.44
N VAL A 25 -16.61 11.54 0.94
CA VAL A 25 -17.93 12.12 0.66
C VAL A 25 -18.66 11.30 -0.41
N VAL A 26 -17.97 10.89 -1.48
CA VAL A 26 -18.56 10.05 -2.52
C VAL A 26 -18.97 8.70 -1.95
N GLY A 27 -18.16 8.12 -1.07
CA GLY A 27 -18.50 6.91 -0.33
C GLY A 27 -19.77 7.06 0.51
N ILE A 28 -19.90 8.15 1.28
CA ILE A 28 -21.07 8.44 2.12
C ILE A 28 -22.33 8.60 1.25
N LEU A 29 -22.25 9.37 0.17
CA LEU A 29 -23.38 9.58 -0.74
C LEU A 29 -23.84 8.27 -1.39
N LEU A 30 -22.90 7.42 -1.80
CA LEU A 30 -23.21 6.08 -2.32
C LEU A 30 -23.88 5.20 -1.26
N ALA A 31 -23.44 5.23 -0.01
CA ALA A 31 -24.04 4.45 1.07
C ALA A 31 -25.45 4.95 1.44
N LEU A 32 -25.68 6.28 1.39
CA LEU A 32 -26.98 6.87 1.73
C LEU A 32 -28.02 6.66 0.63
N PHE A 33 -27.68 6.91 -0.64
CA PHE A 33 -28.63 6.84 -1.74
C PHE A 33 -28.73 5.45 -2.39
N LEU A 34 -27.62 4.72 -2.45
CA LEU A 34 -27.52 3.41 -3.09
C LEU A 34 -27.19 2.28 -2.10
N GLY A 35 -27.34 2.52 -0.78
CA GLY A 35 -27.09 1.53 0.26
C GLY A 35 -27.97 0.29 0.16
N THR A 36 -29.22 0.46 -0.28
CA THR A 36 -30.17 -0.65 -0.51
C THR A 36 -29.68 -1.63 -1.57
N PHE A 37 -28.94 -1.15 -2.57
CA PHE A 37 -28.35 -1.94 -3.65
C PHE A 37 -26.92 -2.40 -3.31
N GLY A 38 -26.27 -1.86 -2.28
CA GLY A 38 -24.90 -2.20 -1.90
C GLY A 38 -23.81 -1.56 -2.78
N ALA A 39 -24.11 -0.49 -3.53
CA ALA A 39 -23.16 0.12 -4.47
C ALA A 39 -21.88 0.65 -3.79
N HIS A 40 -22.00 1.08 -2.53
CA HIS A 40 -20.89 1.59 -1.73
C HIS A 40 -19.80 0.53 -1.46
N HIS A 41 -20.13 -0.76 -1.46
CA HIS A 41 -19.13 -1.82 -1.36
C HIS A 41 -18.31 -2.00 -2.64
N PHE A 42 -18.93 -1.77 -3.80
CA PHE A 42 -18.21 -1.78 -5.09
C PHE A 42 -17.22 -0.62 -5.20
N TYR A 43 -17.52 0.52 -4.57
CA TYR A 43 -16.61 1.67 -4.51
C TYR A 43 -15.26 1.33 -3.85
N LEU A 44 -15.29 0.56 -2.76
CA LEU A 44 -14.12 0.08 -2.04
C LEU A 44 -13.56 -1.25 -2.60
N ARG A 45 -14.00 -1.65 -3.80
CA ARG A 45 -13.62 -2.93 -4.46
C ARG A 45 -13.90 -4.18 -3.62
N ARG A 46 -14.86 -4.12 -2.70
CA ARG A 46 -15.36 -5.28 -1.94
C ARG A 46 -16.53 -5.93 -2.70
N THR A 47 -16.22 -6.51 -3.85
CA THR A 47 -17.22 -7.10 -4.77
C THR A 47 -18.04 -8.21 -4.14
N GLY A 48 -17.45 -9.05 -3.29
CA GLY A 48 -18.17 -10.12 -2.59
C GLY A 48 -19.33 -9.60 -1.72
N LEU A 49 -19.08 -8.56 -0.91
CA LEU A 49 -20.11 -7.94 -0.07
C LEU A 49 -21.14 -7.17 -0.92
N GLY A 50 -20.69 -6.50 -1.99
CA GLY A 50 -21.60 -5.83 -2.92
C GLY A 50 -22.58 -6.79 -3.60
N ILE A 51 -22.11 -7.96 -4.04
CA ILE A 51 -22.97 -9.00 -4.64
C ILE A 51 -23.95 -9.55 -3.60
N LEU A 52 -23.52 -9.75 -2.36
CA LEU A 52 -24.41 -10.19 -1.28
C LEU A 52 -25.55 -9.19 -1.06
N TYR A 53 -25.25 -7.89 -1.01
CA TYR A 53 -26.27 -6.85 -0.89
C TYR A 53 -27.22 -6.81 -2.10
N LEU A 54 -26.71 -7.03 -3.31
CA LEU A 54 -27.53 -7.11 -4.53
C LEU A 54 -28.46 -8.33 -4.55
N VAL A 55 -28.10 -9.46 -3.94
CA VAL A 55 -28.99 -10.63 -3.87
C VAL A 55 -30.06 -10.43 -2.79
N PHE A 56 -29.72 -9.74 -1.70
CA PHE A 56 -30.63 -9.48 -0.58
C PHE A 56 -31.41 -8.16 -0.68
N PHE A 57 -31.27 -7.38 -1.77
CA PHE A 57 -31.89 -6.04 -1.88
C PHE A 57 -33.42 -6.06 -1.69
N TRP A 58 -34.08 -7.12 -2.14
CA TRP A 58 -35.54 -7.32 -2.02
C TRP A 58 -36.03 -7.56 -0.59
N SER A 59 -35.13 -7.90 0.35
CA SER A 59 -35.49 -8.14 1.74
C SER A 59 -35.66 -6.86 2.56
N GLY A 60 -35.25 -5.69 2.04
CA GLY A 60 -35.26 -4.41 2.77
C GLY A 60 -34.23 -4.31 3.90
N ILE A 61 -33.67 -5.44 4.36
CA ILE A 61 -32.58 -5.55 5.33
C ILE A 61 -31.33 -4.74 4.92
N PRO A 62 -30.82 -4.83 3.67
CA PRO A 62 -29.65 -4.03 3.26
C PRO A 62 -29.90 -2.51 3.28
N ALA A 63 -31.15 -2.04 3.28
CA ALA A 63 -31.44 -0.61 3.46
C ALA A 63 -31.04 -0.11 4.85
N ILE A 64 -31.37 -0.89 5.88
CA ILE A 64 -31.06 -0.55 7.28
C ILE A 64 -29.57 -0.71 7.54
N LEU A 65 -28.95 -1.79 7.05
CA LEU A 65 -27.50 -1.99 7.15
C LEU A 65 -26.71 -0.92 6.39
N GLY A 66 -27.13 -0.56 5.18
CA GLY A 66 -26.49 0.51 4.40
C GLY A 66 -26.55 1.86 5.10
N PHE A 67 -27.65 2.16 5.79
CA PHE A 67 -27.76 3.37 6.62
C PHE A 67 -26.79 3.36 7.81
N ILE A 68 -26.59 2.22 8.47
CA ILE A 68 -25.61 2.09 9.56
C ILE A 68 -24.18 2.20 9.00
N GLU A 69 -23.89 1.54 7.89
CA GLU A 69 -22.57 1.55 7.25
C GLU A 69 -22.18 2.93 6.72
N CYS A 70 -23.16 3.79 6.38
CA CYS A 70 -22.94 5.18 6.01
C CYS A 70 -22.06 5.93 7.04
N PHE A 71 -22.25 5.69 8.34
CA PHE A 71 -21.46 6.32 9.41
C PHE A 71 -20.03 5.79 9.49
N PHE A 72 -19.80 4.53 9.11
CA PHE A 72 -18.47 3.90 9.11
C PHE A 72 -17.73 4.10 7.79
N MET A 73 -18.43 4.53 6.74
CA MET A 73 -17.87 4.72 5.40
C MET A 73 -16.64 5.65 5.35
N PRO A 74 -16.61 6.81 6.06
CA PRO A 74 -15.43 7.67 6.08
C PRO A 74 -14.19 6.95 6.62
N ALA A 75 -14.35 6.19 7.71
CA ALA A 75 -13.26 5.41 8.28
C ALA A 75 -12.75 4.34 7.31
N ARG A 76 -13.66 3.67 6.59
CA ARG A 76 -13.31 2.66 5.57
C ARG A 76 -12.59 3.26 4.37
N VAL A 77 -13.00 4.43 3.91
CA VAL A 77 -12.34 5.13 2.79
C VAL A 77 -10.94 5.60 3.21
N ARG A 78 -10.77 6.12 4.43
CA ARG A 78 -9.44 6.46 4.98
C ARG A 78 -8.52 5.27 5.07
N GLU A 79 -9.02 4.15 5.59
CA GLU A 79 -8.29 2.90 5.69
C GLU A 79 -7.86 2.40 4.30
N PHE A 80 -8.77 2.45 3.32
CA PHE A 80 -8.50 2.05 1.94
C PHE A 80 -7.46 2.94 1.25
N ASN A 81 -7.58 4.27 1.39
CA ASN A 81 -6.63 5.23 0.85
C ASN A 81 -5.24 5.08 1.50
N ALA A 82 -5.18 4.83 2.81
CA ALA A 82 -3.93 4.60 3.53
C ALA A 82 -3.22 3.33 3.03
N ILE A 83 -3.97 2.25 2.81
CA ILE A 83 -3.42 0.99 2.25
C ILE A 83 -2.91 1.19 0.82
N GLN A 84 -3.60 2.00 0.00
CA GLN A 84 -3.14 2.33 -1.37
C GLN A 84 -1.90 3.22 -1.40
N ALA A 85 -1.86 4.26 -0.56
CA ALA A 85 -0.68 5.09 -0.40
C ALA A 85 0.53 4.24 -0.01
N ALA A 86 0.35 3.32 0.95
CA ALA A 86 1.39 2.35 1.28
C ALA A 86 1.77 1.54 0.03
N ALA A 87 0.86 0.82 -0.60
CA ALA A 87 1.16 -0.03 -1.76
C ALA A 87 1.94 0.69 -2.89
N ILE A 88 1.56 1.93 -3.22
CA ILE A 88 2.24 2.75 -4.24
C ILE A 88 3.67 3.11 -3.77
N ALA A 89 3.84 3.49 -2.50
CA ALA A 89 5.15 3.73 -1.91
C ALA A 89 6.07 2.51 -1.99
N ALA A 90 5.51 1.28 -1.87
CA ALA A 90 6.27 0.03 -2.00
C ALA A 90 6.82 -0.12 -3.40
N THR A 91 5.95 0.10 -4.39
CA THR A 91 6.32 -0.07 -5.78
C THR A 91 7.37 0.95 -6.23
N LEU A 92 7.43 2.11 -5.58
CA LEU A 92 8.41 3.16 -5.84
C LEU A 92 9.70 3.02 -5.03
N GLY A 93 9.81 2.01 -4.15
CA GLY A 93 10.99 1.78 -3.33
C GLY A 93 11.20 2.82 -2.22
N MET A 94 10.14 3.49 -1.76
CA MET A 94 10.23 4.44 -0.66
C MET A 94 10.36 3.69 0.69
N ASN A 95 11.31 4.11 1.52
CA ASN A 95 11.43 3.66 2.91
C ASN A 95 10.23 4.19 3.71
N VAL A 96 9.42 3.29 4.28
CA VAL A 96 8.49 3.62 5.37
C VAL A 96 9.22 3.46 6.71
N PRO A 97 8.97 4.36 7.69
CA PRO A 97 9.60 4.29 9.00
C PRO A 97 9.43 2.93 9.67
N ALA A 98 10.49 2.44 10.32
CA ALA A 98 10.47 1.18 11.05
C ALA A 98 9.38 1.24 12.16
N GLY A 99 8.30 0.47 11.98
CA GLY A 99 7.12 0.46 12.86
C GLY A 99 5.81 0.69 12.11
N TRP A 100 5.84 1.39 10.98
CA TRP A 100 4.75 1.38 9.99
C TRP A 100 4.91 0.11 9.15
N GLY A 101 4.37 -1.01 9.63
CA GLY A 101 4.35 -2.25 8.88
C GLY A 101 3.73 -2.03 7.49
N TRP A 102 4.34 -2.60 6.46
CA TRP A 102 3.66 -2.77 5.17
C TRP A 102 2.36 -3.53 5.39
N PRO A 103 1.27 -3.24 4.65
CA PRO A 103 0.05 -4.03 4.73
C PRO A 103 0.30 -5.43 4.15
N VAL A 104 0.92 -6.30 4.96
CA VAL A 104 1.18 -7.70 4.66
C VAL A 104 -0.16 -8.44 4.71
N GLY A 105 -0.69 -8.76 3.53
CA GLY A 105 -1.98 -9.45 3.37
C GLY A 105 -3.06 -8.70 2.59
N ALA A 106 -2.77 -7.56 1.96
CA ALA A 106 -3.75 -6.84 1.12
C ALA A 106 -3.93 -7.51 -0.28
N ALA A 107 -4.21 -8.81 -0.29
CA ALA A 107 -4.49 -9.59 -1.48
C ALA A 107 -6.00 -9.54 -1.77
N GLY A 108 -6.43 -8.65 -2.66
CA GLY A 108 -7.74 -8.76 -3.32
C GLY A 108 -8.39 -7.44 -3.74
N ASN A 109 -8.28 -6.40 -2.91
CA ASN A 109 -9.06 -5.16 -3.05
C ASN A 109 -8.22 -3.89 -3.20
N VAL A 110 -6.88 -3.98 -3.17
CA VAL A 110 -5.98 -2.85 -3.49
C VAL A 110 -5.89 -2.67 -5.00
N TYR A 111 -5.86 -1.42 -5.47
CA TYR A 111 -5.48 -1.14 -6.85
C TYR A 111 -4.01 -1.44 -7.03
N VAL A 112 -3.69 -2.57 -7.66
CA VAL A 112 -2.36 -2.80 -8.22
C VAL A 112 -2.31 -1.95 -9.49
N ALA A 113 -1.48 -0.92 -9.51
CA ALA A 113 -1.32 -0.08 -10.68
C ALA A 113 -1.03 -0.96 -11.91
N PRO A 114 -1.66 -0.70 -13.08
CA PRO A 114 -1.36 -1.43 -14.28
C PRO A 114 0.08 -1.11 -14.70
N ALA A 115 0.86 -2.16 -14.97
CA ALA A 115 2.28 -2.13 -15.34
C ALA A 115 3.31 -2.01 -14.21
N VAL A 116 3.22 -2.84 -13.16
CA VAL A 116 4.45 -3.38 -12.56
C VAL A 116 4.18 -4.84 -12.15
N PRO A 117 4.99 -5.83 -12.59
CA PRO A 117 4.89 -7.17 -12.04
C PRO A 117 5.11 -7.08 -10.54
N VAL A 118 4.14 -7.51 -9.74
CA VAL A 118 4.34 -7.77 -8.32
C VAL A 118 5.54 -8.70 -8.25
N PRO A 119 6.71 -8.27 -7.73
CA PRO A 119 7.83 -9.18 -7.64
C PRO A 119 7.39 -10.30 -6.70
N ALA A 120 7.49 -11.55 -7.17
CA ALA A 120 7.20 -12.76 -6.39
C ALA A 120 7.94 -12.79 -5.03
N ALA A 121 8.92 -11.90 -4.82
CA ALA A 121 9.59 -11.65 -3.55
C ALA A 121 8.65 -11.19 -2.40
N ALA A 122 7.45 -10.68 -2.68
CA ALA A 122 6.49 -10.35 -1.61
C ALA A 122 5.86 -11.60 -0.96
N ALA A 123 5.92 -12.77 -1.60
CA ALA A 123 5.43 -14.02 -1.03
C ALA A 123 6.45 -14.74 -0.12
N ALA A 124 7.69 -14.22 -0.02
CA ALA A 124 8.78 -14.90 0.69
C ALA A 124 9.65 -13.93 1.51
N ALA A 125 9.06 -12.89 2.10
CA ALA A 125 9.75 -12.12 3.12
C ALA A 125 9.54 -12.80 4.49
N PRO A 126 10.52 -13.56 5.02
CA PRO A 126 10.48 -13.95 6.42
C PRO A 126 10.57 -12.67 7.26
N LEU A 127 10.19 -12.77 8.53
CA LEU A 127 10.16 -11.72 9.56
C LEU A 127 11.53 -11.06 9.90
N GLY A 128 12.49 -11.03 8.98
CA GLY A 128 13.78 -10.36 9.11
C GLY A 128 13.85 -9.15 8.20
N GLY A 129 14.32 -8.03 8.74
CA GLY A 129 14.40 -6.74 8.06
C GLY A 129 14.97 -6.80 6.65
N SER A 130 14.48 -5.89 5.81
CA SER A 130 15.01 -5.59 4.49
C SER A 130 16.53 -5.37 4.55
N THR A 131 17.31 -6.34 4.05
CA THR A 131 18.79 -6.30 3.96
C THR A 131 19.32 -5.83 2.60
N LEU A 132 18.51 -5.16 1.79
CA LEU A 132 19.03 -4.48 0.59
C LEU A 132 19.20 -2.99 0.87
N PRO A 133 20.45 -2.49 1.02
CA PRO A 133 20.72 -1.09 1.30
C PRO A 133 20.50 -0.26 0.05
N LEU A 134 19.99 0.95 0.23
CA LEU A 134 19.85 1.96 -0.82
C LEU A 134 21.20 2.26 -1.49
N PRO A 135 21.22 2.65 -2.78
CA PRO A 135 22.39 3.26 -3.39
C PRO A 135 22.79 4.51 -2.60
N GLY A 136 24.03 4.54 -2.08
CA GLY A 136 24.57 5.63 -1.25
C GLY A 136 24.56 5.39 0.26
N THR A 137 24.03 4.26 0.75
CA THR A 137 24.06 3.91 2.18
C THR A 137 25.10 2.85 2.55
N LEU A 138 25.90 2.41 1.57
CA LEU A 138 27.02 1.50 1.77
C LEU A 138 28.33 2.23 1.53
N LEU A 139 29.21 2.22 2.52
CA LEU A 139 30.62 2.53 2.32
C LEU A 139 31.37 1.26 1.96
N THR A 140 32.19 1.33 0.92
CA THR A 140 33.12 0.26 0.58
C THR A 140 34.38 0.42 1.41
N CYS A 141 34.78 -0.66 2.10
CA CYS A 141 36.04 -0.66 2.83
C CYS A 141 37.21 -0.54 1.85
N ARG A 142 38.11 0.42 2.07
CA ARG A 142 39.26 0.63 1.19
C ARG A 142 40.29 -0.51 1.24
N HIS A 143 40.26 -1.33 2.29
CA HIS A 143 41.24 -2.39 2.53
C HIS A 143 40.82 -3.76 1.95
N CYS A 144 39.54 -4.12 2.05
CA CYS A 144 39.03 -5.44 1.62
C CYS A 144 37.85 -5.37 0.65
N GLN A 145 37.39 -4.16 0.29
CA GLN A 145 36.26 -3.89 -0.60
C GLN A 145 34.91 -4.47 -0.15
N ALA A 146 34.81 -5.00 1.07
CA ALA A 146 33.54 -5.36 1.67
C ALA A 146 32.67 -4.11 1.85
N THR A 147 31.37 -4.25 1.60
CA THR A 147 30.39 -3.20 1.82
C THR A 147 29.95 -3.17 3.28
N ASN A 148 29.87 -1.97 3.86
CA ASN A 148 29.49 -1.75 5.25
C ASN A 148 28.40 -0.67 5.30
N VAL A 149 27.54 -0.73 6.32
CA VAL A 149 26.50 0.30 6.53
C VAL A 149 27.13 1.67 6.74
N ALA A 150 26.49 2.74 6.26
CA ALA A 150 27.08 4.09 6.28
C ALA A 150 27.40 4.64 7.68
N THR A 151 26.81 4.06 8.72
CA THR A 151 27.05 4.42 10.12
C THR A 151 28.18 3.61 10.78
N ALA A 152 28.75 2.62 10.10
CA ALA A 152 29.80 1.78 10.67
C ALA A 152 31.13 2.55 10.75
N ARG A 153 31.81 2.46 11.90
CA ARG A 153 33.16 3.01 12.12
C ARG A 153 34.27 2.02 11.77
N PHE A 154 33.95 0.73 11.74
CA PHE A 154 34.88 -0.36 11.48
C PHE A 154 34.26 -1.34 10.49
N CYS A 155 35.11 -1.94 9.65
CA CYS A 155 34.71 -2.93 8.67
C CYS A 155 34.37 -4.27 9.34
N SER A 156 33.22 -4.84 9.03
CA SER A 156 32.76 -6.11 9.60
C SER A 156 33.57 -7.34 9.15
N SER A 157 34.29 -7.27 8.04
CA SER A 157 35.07 -8.40 7.52
C SER A 157 36.55 -8.36 7.95
N CYS A 158 37.19 -7.19 7.94
CA CYS A 158 38.63 -7.06 8.19
C CYS A 158 38.98 -6.21 9.42
N GLY A 159 37.99 -5.58 10.07
CA GLY A 159 38.19 -4.77 11.28
C GLY A 159 38.85 -3.41 11.05
N SER A 160 39.21 -3.05 9.82
CA SER A 160 39.81 -1.73 9.51
C SER A 160 38.81 -0.58 9.67
N VAL A 161 39.30 0.62 9.98
CA VAL A 161 38.48 1.84 10.06
C VAL A 161 37.97 2.20 8.66
N LEU A 162 36.68 2.52 8.55
CA LEU A 162 35.98 2.86 7.30
C LEU A 162 36.14 4.33 6.92
#